data_AF-A0A372FX96-F1
#
_entry.id   AF-A0A372FX96-F1
#
_cell.length_a   1.000
_cell.length_b   1.000
_cell.length_c   1.000
_cell.angle_alpha   90.00
_cell.angle_beta   90.00
_cell.angle_gamma   90.00
#
_symmetry.space_group_name_H-M   'P 1'
#
loop_
_entity.id
_entity.type
_entity.pdbx_description
1 polymer ?
#
loop_
_entity_poly.entity_id
_entity_poly.type
_entity_poly.pdbx_seq_one_letter_code
_entity_poly.pdbx_strand_id
1 'polypeptide(L)'
;MRKSLLWTRSDTPGSEHALVADGSGLTAHGTQIAIDPVPYTCRYQVATDSEWVSVRLEVEVEGAGWRRSVRLERATGRWRVTAAEQGDLDAVLTAAGRAPAGLPGLEDPDRLADALDVDLGGSPLFNTLPVRRLGLITAPADTTHRMTVAWVLPPSLTVLPAEQVYTGLGPHRFRYASDGFSAEVDMDQDGYVQHYPGLAERRTPR
;
A
#
# COMPACT_ATOMS: atom_id res chain seq x y z
N MET A 1 -7.95 18.16 -4.40
CA MET A 1 -6.96 18.91 -5.22
C MET A 1 -5.99 17.93 -5.86
N ARG A 2 -5.27 18.30 -6.94
CA ARG A 2 -4.27 17.41 -7.56
C ARG A 2 -2.89 17.62 -6.94
N LYS A 3 -2.16 16.54 -6.68
CA LYS A 3 -0.83 16.54 -6.04
C LYS A 3 0.11 15.58 -6.75
N SER A 4 1.41 15.87 -6.68
CA SER A 4 2.50 15.01 -7.16
C SER A 4 3.47 14.79 -6.01
N LEU A 5 3.60 13.55 -5.56
CA LEU A 5 4.34 13.17 -4.36
C LEU A 5 5.46 12.22 -4.74
N LEU A 6 6.67 12.48 -4.25
CA LEU A 6 7.84 11.63 -4.46
C LEU A 6 8.39 11.21 -3.10
N TRP A 7 8.59 9.91 -2.91
CA TRP A 7 9.28 9.35 -1.75
C TRP A 7 10.53 8.61 -2.17
N THR A 8 11.60 8.76 -1.40
CA THR A 8 12.77 7.89 -1.47
C THR A 8 12.60 6.80 -0.42
N ARG A 9 12.81 5.54 -0.81
CA ARG A 9 12.76 4.40 0.11
C ARG A 9 14.02 4.33 0.97
N SER A 10 13.85 3.94 2.23
CA SER A 10 14.94 3.72 3.19
C SER A 10 15.08 2.25 3.59
N ASP A 11 14.07 1.42 3.33
CA ASP A 11 14.09 -0.02 3.58
C ASP A 11 14.84 -0.81 2.49
N THR A 12 14.80 -0.33 1.26
CA THR A 12 15.55 -0.85 0.11
C THR A 12 15.87 0.31 -0.85
N PRO A 13 16.96 0.23 -1.63
CA PRO A 13 17.19 1.16 -2.72
C PRO A 13 15.99 1.21 -3.68
N GLY A 14 15.36 2.38 -3.76
CA GLY A 14 14.13 2.55 -4.50
C GLY A 14 13.47 3.91 -4.28
N SER A 15 12.35 4.13 -4.96
CA SER A 15 11.54 5.34 -4.84
C SER A 15 10.10 5.06 -5.26
N GLU A 16 9.20 5.93 -4.83
CA GLU A 16 7.82 5.94 -5.29
C GLU A 16 7.46 7.35 -5.77
N HIS A 17 6.82 7.44 -6.93
CA HIS A 17 6.15 8.64 -7.40
C HIS A 17 4.65 8.38 -7.51
N ALA A 18 3.83 9.27 -6.96
CA ALA A 18 2.37 9.17 -7.00
C ALA A 18 1.73 10.48 -7.44
N LEU A 19 0.75 10.36 -8.33
CA LEU A 19 -0.14 11.44 -8.75
C LEU A 19 -1.51 11.21 -8.12
N VAL A 20 -1.97 12.18 -7.35
CA VAL A 20 -3.11 12.02 -6.44
C VAL A 20 -4.16 13.09 -6.70
N ALA A 21 -5.44 12.72 -6.63
CA ALA A 21 -6.57 13.63 -6.57
C ALA A 21 -7.50 13.24 -5.42
N ASP A 22 -7.68 14.14 -4.45
CA ASP A 22 -8.33 13.88 -3.15
C ASP A 22 -9.59 14.73 -2.87
N GLY A 23 -10.33 15.11 -3.92
CA GLY A 23 -11.46 16.04 -3.77
C GLY A 23 -12.77 15.44 -3.25
N SER A 24 -12.98 14.13 -3.44
CA SER A 24 -14.25 13.44 -3.17
C SER A 24 -14.00 11.97 -2.81
N GLY A 25 -13.05 11.75 -1.90
CA GLY A 25 -12.30 10.50 -1.80
C GLY A 25 -10.96 10.62 -2.53
N LEU A 26 -10.23 9.51 -2.62
CA LEU A 26 -8.94 9.42 -3.30
C LEU A 26 -9.08 8.75 -4.66
N THR A 27 -8.44 9.32 -5.67
CA THR A 27 -7.94 8.58 -6.83
C THR A 27 -6.45 8.83 -6.97
N ALA A 28 -5.66 7.78 -7.17
CA ALA A 28 -4.24 7.92 -7.37
C ALA A 28 -3.71 6.90 -8.36
N HIS A 29 -2.63 7.27 -9.04
CA HIS A 29 -1.79 6.33 -9.77
C HIS A 29 -0.34 6.59 -9.40
N GLY A 30 0.42 5.52 -9.20
CA GLY A 30 1.81 5.63 -8.77
C GLY A 30 2.69 4.55 -9.36
N THR A 31 4.00 4.77 -9.22
CA THR A 31 5.05 3.85 -9.63
C THR A 31 6.06 3.73 -8.51
N GLN A 32 6.26 2.52 -8.02
CA GLN A 32 7.39 2.13 -7.17
C GLN A 32 8.47 1.47 -8.02
N ILE A 33 9.72 1.78 -7.70
CA ILE A 33 10.89 1.02 -8.14
C ILE A 33 11.65 0.55 -6.90
N ALA A 34 12.12 -0.69 -6.92
CA ALA A 34 12.88 -1.28 -5.82
C ALA A 34 13.81 -2.40 -6.32
N ILE A 35 14.81 -2.75 -5.53
CA ILE A 35 15.79 -3.80 -5.87
C ILE A 35 15.60 -5.11 -5.10
N ASP A 36 14.89 -5.08 -3.96
CA ASP A 36 14.66 -6.25 -3.12
C ASP A 36 13.22 -6.77 -3.26
N PRO A 37 13.00 -8.10 -3.30
CA PRO A 37 14.00 -9.18 -3.22
C PRO A 37 14.75 -9.41 -4.55
N VAL A 38 14.23 -8.85 -5.64
CA VAL A 38 14.85 -8.73 -6.98
C VAL A 38 14.40 -7.40 -7.59
N PRO A 39 15.13 -6.81 -8.56
CA PRO A 39 14.71 -5.56 -9.17
C PRO A 39 13.36 -5.64 -9.89
N TYR A 40 12.47 -4.71 -9.57
CA TYR A 40 11.15 -4.59 -10.21
C TYR A 40 10.69 -3.14 -10.35
N THR A 41 9.74 -2.95 -11.28
CA THR A 41 8.87 -1.77 -11.35
C THR A 41 7.45 -2.19 -11.02
N CYS A 42 6.81 -1.51 -10.06
CA CYS A 42 5.44 -1.76 -9.64
C CYS A 42 4.60 -0.51 -9.93
N ARG A 43 3.56 -0.63 -10.75
CA ARG A 43 2.61 0.44 -11.08
C ARG A 43 1.27 0.12 -10.45
N TYR A 44 0.60 1.14 -9.92
CA TYR A 44 -0.73 0.94 -9.35
C TYR A 44 -1.71 2.05 -9.71
N GLN A 45 -2.99 1.72 -9.60
CA GLN A 45 -4.11 2.67 -9.55
C GLN A 45 -4.99 2.31 -8.36
N VAL A 46 -5.35 3.29 -7.54
CA VAL A 46 -6.21 3.10 -6.38
C VAL A 46 -7.34 4.13 -6.38
N ALA A 47 -8.52 3.70 -5.93
CA ALA A 47 -9.67 4.57 -5.74
C ALA A 47 -10.41 4.24 -4.44
N THR A 48 -10.93 5.28 -3.79
CA THR A 48 -11.90 5.19 -2.69
C THR A 48 -13.22 5.84 -3.08
N ASP A 49 -14.27 5.59 -2.29
CA ASP A 49 -15.47 6.41 -2.28
C ASP A 49 -15.27 7.70 -1.45
N SER A 50 -16.35 8.48 -1.29
CA SER A 50 -16.36 9.74 -0.52
C SER A 50 -16.17 9.55 0.99
N GLU A 51 -16.39 8.34 1.51
CA GLU A 51 -16.12 7.98 2.91
C GLU A 51 -14.70 7.43 3.09
N TRP A 52 -13.86 7.49 2.04
CA TRP A 52 -12.50 6.98 2.01
C TRP A 52 -12.40 5.45 2.14
N VAL A 53 -13.50 4.72 1.94
CA VAL A 53 -13.46 3.26 1.84
C VAL A 53 -12.88 2.87 0.48
N SER A 54 -11.93 1.94 0.47
CA SER A 54 -11.32 1.48 -0.77
C SER A 54 -12.33 0.73 -1.63
N VAL A 55 -12.42 1.10 -2.91
CA VAL A 55 -13.34 0.47 -3.87
C VAL A 55 -12.61 -0.27 -4.98
N ARG A 56 -11.36 0.13 -5.28
CA ARG A 56 -10.55 -0.49 -6.33
C ARG A 56 -9.06 -0.33 -6.07
N LEU A 57 -8.30 -1.39 -6.33
CA LEU A 57 -6.85 -1.37 -6.48
C LEU A 57 -6.46 -2.22 -7.69
N GLU A 58 -5.65 -1.66 -8.58
CA GLU A 58 -5.01 -2.38 -9.68
C GLU A 58 -3.51 -2.24 -9.51
N VAL A 59 -2.78 -3.35 -9.57
CA VAL A 59 -1.32 -3.37 -9.45
C VAL A 59 -0.75 -4.22 -10.56
N GLU A 60 0.25 -3.70 -11.26
CA GLU A 60 1.09 -4.46 -12.19
C GLU A 60 2.54 -4.34 -11.72
N VAL A 61 3.25 -5.47 -11.64
CA VAL A 61 4.67 -5.50 -11.31
C VAL A 61 5.42 -6.31 -12.35
N GLU A 62 6.58 -5.81 -12.76
CA GLU A 62 7.41 -6.44 -13.78
C GLU A 62 8.89 -6.38 -13.43
N GLY A 63 9.63 -7.37 -13.91
CA GLY A 63 11.08 -7.44 -13.86
C GLY A 63 11.62 -8.15 -15.10
N ALA A 64 12.89 -8.57 -15.06
CA ALA A 64 13.53 -9.19 -16.20
C ALA A 64 12.85 -10.53 -16.58
N GLY A 65 12.02 -10.52 -17.63
CA GLY A 65 11.40 -11.73 -18.20
C GLY A 65 10.14 -12.22 -17.49
N TRP A 66 9.57 -11.43 -16.56
CA TRP A 66 8.34 -11.80 -15.84
C TRP A 66 7.48 -10.58 -15.55
N ARG A 67 6.17 -10.80 -15.43
CA ARG A 67 5.17 -9.79 -15.06
C ARG A 67 4.05 -10.45 -14.26
N ARG A 68 3.52 -9.74 -13.27
CA ARG A 68 2.31 -10.10 -12.52
C ARG A 68 1.36 -8.91 -12.46
N SER A 69 0.07 -9.21 -12.37
CA SER A 69 -0.95 -8.19 -12.08
C SER A 69 -1.99 -8.72 -11.10
N VAL A 70 -2.52 -7.85 -10.24
CA VAL A 70 -3.69 -8.13 -9.41
C VAL A 70 -4.67 -6.96 -9.47
N ARG A 71 -5.96 -7.26 -9.52
CA ARG A 71 -7.06 -6.30 -9.41
C ARG A 71 -7.98 -6.72 -8.27
N LEU A 72 -8.19 -5.81 -7.34
CA LEU A 72 -9.15 -5.89 -6.25
C LEU A 72 -10.29 -4.91 -6.55
N GLU A 73 -11.52 -5.39 -6.55
CA GLU A 73 -12.73 -4.57 -6.73
C GLU A 73 -13.73 -4.88 -5.62
N ARG A 74 -14.22 -3.83 -4.95
CA ARG A 74 -15.21 -3.98 -3.89
C ARG A 74 -16.61 -3.70 -4.44
N ALA A 75 -17.47 -4.70 -4.40
CA ALA A 75 -18.87 -4.59 -4.81
C ALA A 75 -19.79 -5.18 -3.74
N THR A 76 -20.85 -4.46 -3.37
CA THR A 76 -21.84 -4.91 -2.37
C THR A 76 -21.19 -5.37 -1.05
N GLY A 77 -20.12 -4.68 -0.62
CA GLY A 77 -19.41 -4.99 0.62
C GLY A 77 -18.40 -6.14 0.55
N ARG A 78 -18.23 -6.82 -0.60
CA ARG A 78 -17.28 -7.92 -0.78
C ARG A 78 -16.19 -7.58 -1.79
N TRP A 79 -15.00 -8.14 -1.57
CA TRP A 79 -13.88 -8.04 -2.49
C TRP A 79 -13.92 -9.15 -3.54
N ARG A 80 -13.73 -8.76 -4.80
CA ARG A 80 -13.33 -9.66 -5.88
C ARG A 80 -11.85 -9.45 -6.13
N VAL A 81 -11.10 -10.54 -6.21
CA VAL A 81 -9.66 -10.53 -6.52
C VAL A 81 -9.46 -11.30 -7.82
N THR A 82 -8.77 -10.68 -8.79
CA THR A 82 -8.33 -11.33 -10.03
C THR A 82 -6.85 -11.11 -10.20
N ALA A 83 -6.12 -12.15 -10.62
CA ALA A 83 -4.69 -12.08 -10.80
C ALA A 83 -4.27 -12.72 -12.13
N ALA A 84 -3.13 -12.30 -12.65
CA ALA A 84 -2.51 -12.88 -13.83
C ALA A 84 -0.99 -12.85 -13.68
N GLU A 85 -0.32 -13.79 -14.33
CA GLU A 85 1.14 -13.83 -14.42
C GLU A 85 1.60 -14.22 -15.83
N GLN A 86 2.78 -13.74 -16.18
CA GLN A 86 3.50 -14.06 -17.42
C GLN A 86 4.99 -14.22 -17.08
N GLY A 87 5.65 -15.18 -17.70
CA GLY A 87 7.02 -15.56 -17.31
C GLY A 87 7.05 -16.34 -16.00
N ASP A 88 8.20 -16.37 -15.33
CA ASP A 88 8.43 -17.21 -14.14
C ASP A 88 9.19 -16.42 -13.06
N LEU A 89 8.43 -15.75 -12.19
CA LEU A 89 9.01 -15.04 -11.04
C LEU A 89 9.69 -16.02 -10.07
N ASP A 90 9.15 -17.22 -9.89
CA ASP A 90 9.65 -18.20 -8.93
C ASP A 90 11.04 -18.71 -9.35
N ALA A 91 11.27 -18.92 -10.65
CA ALA A 91 12.60 -19.22 -11.18
C ALA A 91 13.58 -18.07 -10.96
N VAL A 92 13.16 -16.82 -11.17
CA VAL A 92 14.01 -15.62 -10.95
C VAL A 92 14.37 -15.47 -9.46
N LEU A 93 13.40 -15.67 -8.56
CA LEU A 93 13.63 -15.66 -7.11
C LEU A 93 14.58 -16.79 -6.68
N THR A 94 14.34 -18.01 -7.17
CA THR A 94 15.19 -19.17 -6.86
C THR A 94 16.63 -18.96 -7.34
N ALA A 95 16.82 -18.42 -8.55
CA ALA A 95 18.14 -18.08 -9.08
C ALA A 95 18.86 -17.01 -8.24
N ALA A 96 18.09 -16.11 -7.60
CA ALA A 96 18.60 -15.12 -6.65
C ALA A 96 18.74 -15.65 -5.21
N GLY A 97 18.56 -16.95 -4.98
CA GLY A 97 18.67 -17.57 -3.64
C GLY A 97 17.51 -17.23 -2.70
N ARG A 98 16.34 -16.88 -3.25
CA ARG A 98 15.11 -16.58 -2.50
C ARG A 98 14.11 -17.72 -2.64
N ALA A 99 13.21 -17.85 -1.66
CA ALA A 99 12.10 -18.78 -1.76
C ALA A 99 11.15 -18.37 -2.91
N PRO A 100 10.49 -19.32 -3.58
CA PRO A 100 9.45 -19.02 -4.55
C PRO A 100 8.30 -18.26 -3.89
N ALA A 101 7.69 -17.35 -4.64
CA ALA A 101 6.57 -16.54 -4.21
C ALA A 101 5.22 -17.28 -4.31
N GLY A 102 5.13 -18.33 -5.14
CA GLY A 102 3.86 -18.98 -5.46
C GLY A 102 2.96 -18.07 -6.31
N LEU A 103 1.67 -18.41 -6.42
CA LEU A 103 0.73 -17.69 -7.29
C LEU A 103 0.37 -16.29 -6.74
N PRO A 104 0.15 -15.29 -7.62
CA PRO A 104 -0.38 -13.99 -7.21
C PRO A 104 -1.86 -14.08 -6.80
N GLY A 105 -2.34 -13.03 -6.12
CA GLY A 105 -3.72 -12.91 -5.69
C GLY A 105 -4.00 -13.58 -4.36
N LEU A 106 -5.25 -14.00 -4.18
CA LEU A 106 -5.77 -14.66 -2.98
C LEU A 106 -6.74 -15.76 -3.40
N GLU A 107 -6.57 -16.94 -2.83
CA GLU A 107 -7.40 -18.12 -3.14
C GLU A 107 -8.84 -17.98 -2.62
N ASP A 108 -8.99 -17.48 -1.38
CA ASP A 108 -10.29 -17.29 -0.73
C ASP A 108 -10.57 -15.81 -0.43
N PRO A 109 -11.31 -15.10 -1.29
CA PRO A 109 -11.67 -13.69 -1.10
C PRO A 109 -12.54 -13.41 0.13
N ASP A 110 -13.26 -14.40 0.67
CA ASP A 110 -14.09 -14.19 1.88
C ASP A 110 -13.22 -13.89 3.12
N ARG A 111 -11.91 -14.24 3.07
CA ARG A 111 -10.93 -13.80 4.07
C ARG A 111 -10.75 -12.28 4.16
N LEU A 112 -11.23 -11.53 3.17
CA LEU A 112 -11.19 -10.06 3.14
C LEU A 112 -12.54 -9.42 3.51
N ALA A 113 -13.52 -10.17 4.03
CA ALA A 113 -14.87 -9.66 4.29
C ALA A 113 -14.90 -8.40 5.17
N ASP A 114 -13.98 -8.30 6.14
CA ASP A 114 -13.91 -7.16 7.07
C ASP A 114 -12.97 -6.04 6.58
N ALA A 115 -12.27 -6.22 5.46
CA ALA A 115 -11.32 -5.24 4.94
C ALA A 115 -12.05 -4.07 4.26
N LEU A 116 -11.86 -2.86 4.79
CA LEU A 116 -12.34 -1.62 4.16
C LEU A 116 -11.23 -0.88 3.39
N ASP A 117 -9.98 -1.12 3.76
CA ASP A 117 -8.82 -0.49 3.15
C ASP A 117 -7.96 -1.53 2.43
N VAL A 118 -7.43 -1.15 1.28
CA VAL A 118 -6.32 -1.85 0.64
C VAL A 118 -5.00 -1.29 1.17
N ASP A 119 -3.94 -2.10 1.16
CA ASP A 119 -2.59 -1.66 1.48
C ASP A 119 -1.59 -2.25 0.47
N LEU A 120 -0.78 -1.40 -0.16
CA LEU A 120 0.29 -1.83 -1.05
C LEU A 120 1.63 -1.76 -0.30
N GLY A 121 2.25 -2.91 -0.09
CA GLY A 121 3.56 -3.01 0.53
C GLY A 121 4.58 -2.08 -0.13
N GLY A 122 5.39 -1.41 0.70
CA GLY A 122 6.38 -0.46 0.22
C GLY A 122 5.84 0.93 -0.13
N SER A 123 4.53 1.20 0.02
CA SER A 123 3.93 2.51 -0.28
C SER A 123 3.48 3.29 0.96
N PRO A 124 4.08 4.46 1.24
CA PRO A 124 3.58 5.37 2.27
C PRO A 124 2.21 5.98 1.93
N LEU A 125 1.80 5.99 0.65
CA LEU A 125 0.51 6.54 0.25
C LEU A 125 -0.64 5.78 0.91
N PHE A 126 -0.53 4.45 1.03
CA PHE A 126 -1.64 3.60 1.45
C PHE A 126 -1.98 3.77 2.94
N ASN A 127 -1.05 4.25 3.78
CA ASN A 127 -1.38 4.65 5.17
C ASN A 127 -2.33 5.87 5.22
N THR A 128 -2.39 6.67 4.16
CA THR A 128 -3.30 7.82 4.08
C THR A 128 -4.77 7.38 4.09
N LEU A 129 -5.08 6.21 3.53
CA LEU A 129 -6.45 5.70 3.40
C LEU A 129 -7.14 5.52 4.77
N PRO A 130 -6.64 4.64 5.67
CA PRO A 130 -7.26 4.44 6.98
C PRO A 130 -7.16 5.69 7.84
N VAL A 131 -6.05 6.44 7.77
CA VAL A 131 -5.86 7.67 8.56
C VAL A 131 -6.94 8.71 8.23
N ARG A 132 -7.26 8.90 6.95
CA ARG A 132 -8.32 9.80 6.50
C ARG A 132 -9.70 9.28 6.84
N ARG A 133 -9.98 8.01 6.55
CA ARG A 133 -11.26 7.34 6.85
C ARG A 133 -11.63 7.40 8.33
N LEU A 134 -10.64 7.27 9.20
CA LEU A 134 -10.83 7.28 10.65
C LEU A 134 -10.73 8.68 11.28
N GLY A 135 -10.41 9.71 10.49
CA GLY A 135 -10.20 11.07 11.01
C GLY A 135 -9.06 11.17 12.02
N LEU A 136 -8.05 10.28 11.92
CA LEU A 136 -7.05 10.06 12.97
C LEU A 136 -6.17 11.29 13.24
N ILE A 137 -5.85 12.07 12.20
CA ILE A 137 -5.00 13.27 12.33
C ILE A 137 -5.65 14.40 13.15
N THR A 138 -6.97 14.35 13.34
CA THR A 138 -7.75 15.30 14.14
C THR A 138 -8.31 14.67 15.41
N ALA A 139 -8.13 13.37 15.60
CA ALA A 139 -8.61 12.67 16.78
C ALA A 139 -7.79 13.07 18.02
N PRO A 140 -8.35 12.94 19.23
CA PRO A 140 -7.59 13.07 20.47
C PRO A 140 -6.35 12.15 20.45
N ALA A 141 -5.27 12.60 21.10
CA ALA A 141 -4.08 11.76 21.28
C ALA A 141 -4.46 10.43 21.94
N ASP A 142 -3.73 9.38 21.57
CA ASP A 142 -3.90 7.99 22.00
C ASP A 142 -5.19 7.29 21.51
N THR A 143 -5.99 7.95 20.66
CA THR A 143 -7.11 7.30 19.96
C THR A 143 -6.57 6.16 19.09
N THR A 144 -7.00 4.93 19.38
CA THR A 144 -6.48 3.71 18.76
C THR A 144 -7.56 2.96 18.00
N HIS A 145 -7.25 2.56 16.77
CA HIS A 145 -8.09 1.71 15.93
C HIS A 145 -7.33 0.47 15.49
N ARG A 146 -7.97 -0.69 15.65
CA ARG A 146 -7.54 -1.97 15.08
C ARG A 146 -8.44 -2.28 13.88
N MET A 147 -7.85 -2.70 12.77
CA MET A 147 -8.60 -3.05 11.57
C MET A 147 -7.89 -4.13 10.78
N THR A 148 -8.64 -4.79 9.89
CA THR A 148 -8.09 -5.67 8.86
C THR A 148 -8.01 -4.89 7.55
N VAL A 149 -6.91 -5.05 6.83
CA VAL A 149 -6.72 -4.50 5.47
C VAL A 149 -6.48 -5.62 4.47
N ALA A 150 -6.75 -5.35 3.19
CA ALA A 150 -6.33 -6.21 2.09
C ALA A 150 -4.90 -5.83 1.67
N TRP A 151 -3.91 -6.54 2.23
CA TRP A 151 -2.50 -6.25 2.02
C TRP A 151 -1.98 -6.96 0.76
N VAL A 152 -1.43 -6.18 -0.16
CA VAL A 152 -0.84 -6.63 -1.44
C VAL A 152 0.68 -6.51 -1.34
N LEU A 153 1.38 -7.62 -1.62
CA LEU A 153 2.83 -7.73 -1.46
C LEU A 153 3.58 -7.69 -2.79
N PRO A 154 4.27 -6.59 -3.17
CA PRO A 154 5.22 -6.63 -4.28
C PRO A 154 6.51 -7.39 -3.90
N PRO A 155 7.15 -8.13 -4.82
CA PRO A 155 6.74 -8.39 -6.21
C PRO A 155 5.81 -9.59 -6.40
N SER A 156 5.47 -10.36 -5.35
CA SER A 156 4.67 -11.58 -5.51
C SER A 156 3.25 -11.32 -5.98
N LEU A 157 2.71 -10.15 -5.64
CA LEU A 157 1.30 -9.76 -5.67
C LEU A 157 0.37 -10.73 -4.95
N THR A 158 0.88 -11.43 -3.93
CA THR A 158 0.05 -12.15 -2.97
C THR A 158 -0.80 -11.13 -2.23
N VAL A 159 -2.08 -11.46 -2.04
CA VAL A 159 -3.05 -10.65 -1.30
C VAL A 159 -3.42 -11.39 -0.03
N LEU A 160 -3.31 -10.74 1.12
CA LEU A 160 -3.56 -11.35 2.43
C LEU A 160 -4.37 -10.39 3.31
N PRO A 161 -5.28 -10.89 4.16
CA PRO A 161 -5.79 -10.09 5.27
C PRO A 161 -4.64 -9.81 6.24
N ALA A 162 -4.43 -8.54 6.57
CA ALA A 162 -3.44 -8.14 7.57
C ALA A 162 -4.12 -7.31 8.66
N GLU A 163 -3.84 -7.65 9.92
CA GLU A 163 -4.28 -6.84 11.05
C GLU A 163 -3.30 -5.67 11.24
N GLN A 164 -3.84 -4.47 11.32
CA GLN A 164 -3.08 -3.24 11.53
C GLN A 164 -3.69 -2.43 12.66
N VAL A 165 -2.82 -1.75 13.41
CA VAL A 165 -3.20 -0.86 14.50
C VAL A 165 -2.67 0.54 14.21
N TYR A 166 -3.57 1.52 14.28
CA TYR A 166 -3.26 2.93 14.11
C TYR A 166 -3.64 3.70 15.38
N THR A 167 -2.68 4.41 15.96
CA THR A 167 -2.88 5.24 17.16
C THR A 167 -2.53 6.69 16.85
N GLY A 168 -3.46 7.63 17.04
CA GLY A 168 -3.18 9.06 16.88
C GLY A 168 -2.23 9.56 17.96
N LEU A 169 -1.20 10.34 17.60
CA LEU A 169 -0.22 10.88 18.55
C LEU A 169 -0.27 12.41 18.68
N GLY A 170 -1.28 13.04 18.09
CA GLY A 170 -1.36 14.48 17.93
C GLY A 170 -1.54 14.87 16.46
N PRO A 171 -1.56 16.18 16.16
CA PRO A 171 -1.83 16.65 14.81
C PRO A 171 -0.78 16.14 13.83
N HIS A 172 -1.25 15.55 12.73
CA HIS A 172 -0.42 15.04 11.63
C HIS A 172 0.60 13.96 12.02
N ARG A 173 0.35 13.24 13.13
CA ARG A 173 1.24 12.17 13.59
C ARG A 173 0.46 10.98 14.11
N PHE A 174 0.90 9.78 13.74
CA PHE A 174 0.28 8.55 14.21
C PHE A 174 1.34 7.47 14.42
N ARG A 175 1.03 6.49 15.27
CA ARG A 175 1.78 5.24 15.39
C ARG A 175 1.08 4.18 14.55
N TYR A 176 1.83 3.54 13.68
CA TYR A 176 1.45 2.31 12.99
C TYR A 176 2.04 1.11 13.72
N ALA A 177 1.29 0.00 13.79
CA ALA A 177 1.81 -1.29 14.20
C ALA A 177 1.15 -2.45 13.45
N SER A 178 1.95 -3.46 13.08
CA SER A 178 1.50 -4.73 12.50
C SER A 178 2.60 -5.78 12.64
N ASP A 179 2.24 -7.03 12.96
CA ASP A 179 3.14 -8.19 13.08
C ASP A 179 4.49 -7.92 13.78
N GLY A 180 4.43 -7.34 14.98
CA GLY A 180 5.63 -7.03 15.78
C GLY A 180 6.44 -5.80 15.33
N PHE A 181 6.14 -5.24 14.15
CA PHE A 181 6.69 -3.97 13.70
C PHE A 181 5.85 -2.79 14.22
N SER A 182 6.51 -1.67 14.51
CA SER A 182 5.83 -0.39 14.77
C SER A 182 6.67 0.80 14.32
N ALA A 183 6.01 1.87 13.91
CA ALA A 183 6.65 3.13 13.53
C ALA A 183 5.77 4.32 13.90
N GLU A 184 6.39 5.43 14.31
CA GLU A 184 5.72 6.72 14.43
C GLU A 184 5.91 7.48 13.12
N VAL A 185 4.81 7.79 12.46
CA VAL A 185 4.77 8.33 11.09
C VAL A 185 4.30 9.77 11.15
N ASP A 186 5.07 10.63 10.48
CA ASP A 186 4.76 12.06 10.36
C ASP A 186 4.10 12.33 9.01
N MET A 187 3.07 13.18 9.02
CA MET A 187 2.30 13.59 7.85
C MET A 187 2.38 15.10 7.64
N ASP A 188 1.92 15.57 6.49
CA ASP A 188 1.72 16.99 6.24
C ASP A 188 0.31 17.48 6.58
N GLN A 189 0.08 18.78 6.40
CA GLN A 189 -1.24 19.36 6.63
C GLN A 189 -2.34 18.76 5.73
N ASP A 190 -1.95 18.22 4.58
CA ASP A 190 -2.83 17.55 3.64
C ASP A 190 -2.97 16.05 3.92
N GLY A 191 -2.50 15.57 5.09
CA GLY A 191 -2.66 14.18 5.51
C GLY A 191 -1.94 13.18 4.62
N TYR A 192 -0.80 13.54 4.03
CA TYR A 192 0.10 12.62 3.33
C TYR A 192 1.38 12.42 4.11
N VAL A 193 1.89 11.19 4.10
CA VAL A 193 3.12 10.83 4.79
C VAL A 193 4.30 11.69 4.32
N GLN A 194 4.99 12.32 5.26
CA GLN A 194 6.26 13.02 5.07
C GLN A 194 7.44 12.14 5.44
N HIS A 195 7.37 11.48 6.59
CA HIS A 195 8.44 10.64 7.08
C HIS A 195 7.85 9.38 7.71
N TYR A 196 8.32 8.24 7.22
CA TYR A 196 8.00 6.92 7.75
C TYR A 196 9.31 6.22 8.09
N PRO A 197 9.70 6.22 9.39
CA PRO A 197 10.93 5.57 9.84
C PRO A 197 10.99 4.11 9.40
N GLY A 198 12.09 3.74 8.74
CA GLY A 198 12.31 2.39 8.25
C GLY A 198 11.53 2.02 6.99
N LEU A 199 10.87 2.98 6.32
CA LEU A 199 10.20 2.75 5.04
C LEU A 199 10.59 3.79 3.99
N ALA A 200 10.26 5.07 4.22
CA ALA A 200 10.46 6.11 3.21
C ALA A 200 10.44 7.54 3.77
N GLU A 201 10.97 8.47 2.98
CA GLU A 201 10.97 9.89 3.26
C GLU A 201 10.52 10.66 2.00
N ARG A 202 9.61 11.63 2.19
CA ARG A 202 9.11 12.47 1.10
C ARG A 202 10.18 13.47 0.67
N ARG A 203 10.30 13.68 -0.64
CA ARG A 203 11.23 14.62 -1.25
C ARG A 203 10.51 15.80 -1.89
N THR A 204 11.13 16.97 -1.83
CA THR A 204 10.70 18.18 -2.53
C THR A 204 11.69 18.53 -3.64
N PRO A 205 11.24 19.15 -4.74
CA PRO A 205 12.14 19.75 -5.73
C PRO A 205 13.09 20.76 -5.07
N ARG A 206 14.28 20.92 -5.65
CA ARG A 206 15.26 21.95 -5.26
C ARG A 206 15.04 23.23 -6.02
#